data_AF-A0A349E1V3-F1
#
_entry.id   AF-A0A349E1V3-F1
#
_cell.length_a   1.000
_cell.length_b   1.000
_cell.length_c   1.000
_cell.angle_alpha   90.00
_cell.angle_beta   90.00
_cell.angle_gamma   90.00
#
_symmetry.space_group_name_H-M   'P 1'
#
loop_
_entity.id
_entity.type
_entity.pdbx_description
1 polymer ?
#
loop_
_entity_poly.entity_id
_entity_poly.type
_entity_poly.pdbx_seq_one_letter_code
_entity_poly.pdbx_strand_id
1 'polypeptide(L)' 'MKQIRPFHLAFPVVDLEKTRVFFQEVLGCKIGRTDERWIDFDFFG' A
#
# COMPACT_ATOMS: atom_id res chain seq x y z
N MET A 1 10.49 17.73 15.01
CA MET A 1 9.45 16.71 14.70
C MET A 1 9.90 15.38 15.30
N LYS A 2 8.98 14.58 15.85
CA LYS A 2 9.32 13.29 16.47
C LYS A 2 9.58 12.27 15.35
N GLN A 3 10.70 11.56 15.37
CA GLN A 3 11.03 10.58 14.35
C GLN A 3 10.13 9.35 14.48
N ILE A 4 9.29 9.09 13.48
CA ILE A 4 8.43 7.91 13.40
C ILE A 4 9.28 6.76 12.85
N ARG A 5 9.19 5.58 13.48
CA ARG A 5 9.88 4.38 12.97
C ARG A 5 9.04 3.80 11.82
N PRO A 6 9.65 3.47 10.67
CA PRO A 6 8.95 2.79 9.59
C PRO A 6 8.35 1.47 10.10
N PHE A 7 7.20 1.10 9.56
CA PHE A 7 6.59 -0.19 9.78
C PHE A 7 6.00 -0.72 8.48
N HIS A 8 5.88 -2.04 8.41
CA HIS A 8 5.21 -2.73 7.32
C HIS A 8 4.01 -3.48 7.89
N LEU A 9 2.84 -3.31 7.28
CA LEU A 9 1.59 -3.93 7.72
C LEU A 9 0.93 -4.63 6.54
N ALA A 10 0.73 -5.93 6.68
CA ALA A 10 -0.01 -6.75 5.74
C ALA A 10 -1.35 -7.18 6.35
N PHE A 11 -2.42 -7.01 5.59
CA PHE A 11 -3.77 -7.41 5.99
C PHE A 11 -4.55 -7.89 4.76
N PRO A 12 -5.53 -8.81 4.92
CA PRO A 12 -6.30 -9.32 3.80
C PRO A 12 -7.26 -8.25 3.28
N VAL A 13 -7.49 -8.27 1.97
CA VAL A 13 -8.47 -7.42 1.29
C VAL A 13 -9.43 -8.30 0.47
N VAL A 14 -10.61 -7.77 0.21
CA VAL A 14 -11.66 -8.49 -0.54
C VAL A 14 -11.33 -8.55 -2.04
N ASP A 15 -10.66 -7.51 -2.57
CA ASP A 15 -10.41 -7.33 -4.00
C ASP A 15 -9.11 -6.54 -4.18
N LEU A 16 -8.11 -7.12 -4.84
CA LEU A 16 -6.80 -6.51 -5.05
C LEU A 16 -6.85 -5.29 -5.96
N GLU A 17 -7.70 -5.33 -6.98
CA GLU A 17 -7.77 -4.27 -7.98
C GLU A 17 -8.47 -3.03 -7.42
N LYS A 18 -9.57 -3.21 -6.68
CA LYS A 18 -10.20 -2.10 -5.95
C LYS A 18 -9.26 -1.49 -4.93
N THR A 19 -8.49 -2.34 -4.24
CA THR A 19 -7.47 -1.90 -3.28
C THR A 19 -6.38 -1.08 -3.97
N ARG A 20 -5.88 -1.55 -5.12
CA ARG A 20 -4.88 -0.85 -5.93
C ARG A 20 -5.35 0.54 -6.35
N VAL A 21 -6.55 0.65 -6.91
CA VAL A 21 -7.13 1.93 -7.33
C VAL A 21 -7.24 2.89 -6.15
N PHE A 22 -7.74 2.43 -5.00
CA PHE A 22 -7.86 3.27 -3.81
C PHE A 22 -6.49 3.80 -3.35
N PHE A 23 -5.50 2.94 -3.16
CA PHE A 23 -4.19 3.36 -2.66
C PHE A 23 -3.44 4.24 -3.68
N GLN A 24 -3.53 3.93 -4.97
CA GLN A 24 -2.80 4.68 -6.00
C GLN A 24 -3.48 5.99 -6.40
N GLU A 25 -4.80 5.99 -6.61
CA GLU A 25 -5.51 7.13 -7.20
C GLU A 25 -6.16 8.03 -6.15
N VAL A 26 -6.67 7.45 -5.06
CA VAL A 26 -7.32 8.23 -4.00
C VAL A 26 -6.29 8.71 -2.97
N LEU A 27 -5.43 7.81 -2.50
CA LEU A 27 -4.40 8.17 -1.52
C LEU A 27 -3.12 8.69 -2.16
N GLY A 28 -2.81 8.31 -3.40
CA GLY A 28 -1.57 8.74 -4.07
C GLY A 28 -0.33 7.96 -3.63
N CYS A 29 -0.51 6.79 -3.02
CA CYS A 29 0.59 5.88 -2.67
C CYS A 29 1.28 5.34 -3.92
N LYS A 30 2.59 5.08 -3.82
CA LYS A 30 3.33 4.43 -4.89
C LYS A 30 3.21 2.92 -4.77
N ILE A 31 3.11 2.22 -5.89
CA ILE A 31 3.24 0.77 -5.90
C ILE A 31 4.72 0.42 -5.75
N GLY A 32 5.02 -0.46 -4.79
CA GLY A 32 6.35 -1.03 -4.60
C GLY A 32 6.46 -2.34 -5.38
N ARG A 33 5.99 -3.43 -4.76
CA ARG A 33 6.05 -4.79 -5.32
C ARG A 33 4.64 -5.32 -5.55
N THR A 34 4.51 -6.23 -6.51
CA THR A 34 3.24 -6.85 -6.88
C THR A 34 3.41 -8.33 -7.16
N ASP A 35 2.39 -9.11 -6.87
CA ASP A 35 2.27 -10.53 -7.19
C ASP A 35 0.80 -10.85 -7.50
N GLU A 36 0.50 -12.09 -7.92
CA GLU A 36 -0.85 -12.53 -8.26
C GLU A 36 -1.84 -12.40 -7.08
N ARG A 37 -1.34 -12.40 -5.84
CA ARG A 37 -2.17 -12.46 -4.61
C ARG A 37 -1.98 -11.28 -3.67
N TRP A 38 -1.07 -10.35 -3.94
CA TRP A 38 -0.79 -9.23 -3.03
C TRP A 38 -0.13 -8.06 -3.76
N ILE A 39 -0.25 -6.87 -3.15
CA ILE A 39 0.36 -5.62 -3.63
C ILE A 39 0.95 -4.89 -2.42
N ASP A 40 2.23 -4.52 -2.50
CA ASP A 40 2.90 -3.65 -1.54
C ASP A 40 2.78 -2.18 -1.99
N PHE A 41 2.39 -1.31 -1.06
CA PHE A 41 2.32 0.14 -1.29
C PHE A 41 3.31 0.89 -0.39
N ASP A 42 3.91 1.92 -0.95
CA ASP A 42 4.68 2.94 -0.24
C ASP A 42 3.76 4.09 0.18
N PHE A 43 3.66 4.31 1.49
CA PHE A 43 2.86 5.37 2.11
C PHE A 43 3.72 6.62 2.36
N PHE A 44 4.44 7.08 1.33
CA PHE A 44 5.22 8.31 1.30
C PHE A 44 6.57 8.27 2.06
N GLY A 45 7.17 7.07 2.23
CA GLY A 45 8.50 6.90 2.84
C GLY A 45 8.74 5.59 3.59
#